data_AF-A0A847JJP8-F1
#
_entry.id   AF-A0A847JJP8-F1
#
_cell.length_a   1.000
_cell.length_b   1.000
_cell.length_c   1.000
_cell.angle_alpha   90.00
_cell.angle_beta   90.00
_cell.angle_gamma   90.00
#
_symmetry.space_group_name_H-M   'P 1'
#
loop_
_entity.id
_entity.type
_entity.pdbx_description
1 polymer ?
#
loop_
_entity_poly.entity_id
_entity_poly.type
_entity_poly.pdbx_seq_one_letter_code
_entity_poly.pdbx_strand_id
1 'polypeptide(L)'
;MSQIDQIKDLQRQGFGTCEIAARLRIDRRTTAKYMQQEDFGVPKEAQAPWLSKLDPWKPIIDLWLAEDLRMRFKQRHTATRIHARLREEHPDEYNCSYPLVQRYVKQRKSAKKEAEGYLELVWSKGEAQADFGEAELI
;
A
#
# COMPACT_ATOMS: atom_id res chain seq x y z
N MET A 1 18.36 8.71 -24.28
CA MET A 1 18.19 10.01 -23.61
C MET A 1 17.26 10.86 -24.46
N SER A 2 16.26 11.49 -23.84
CA SER A 2 15.37 12.44 -24.53
C SER A 2 16.13 13.73 -24.84
N GLN A 3 15.71 14.48 -25.86
CA GLN A 3 16.24 15.82 -26.15
C GLN A 3 16.06 16.77 -24.95
N ILE A 4 15.00 16.59 -24.17
CA ILE A 4 14.71 17.38 -22.97
C ILE A 4 15.77 17.10 -21.89
N ASP A 5 16.15 15.83 -21.69
CA ASP A 5 17.17 15.44 -20.71
C ASP A 5 18.52 16.08 -21.04
N GLN A 6 18.89 16.07 -22.33
CA GLN A 6 20.14 16.67 -22.81
C GLN A 6 20.17 18.19 -22.60
N ILE A 7 19.04 18.90 -22.79
CA ILE A 7 18.92 20.33 -22.51
C ILE A 7 19.14 20.59 -21.01
N LYS A 8 18.52 19.79 -20.13
CA LYS A 8 18.67 19.94 -18.67
C LYS A 8 20.07 19.59 -18.17
N ASP A 9 20.71 18.59 -18.75
CA ASP A 9 22.09 18.23 -18.42
C ASP A 9 23.07 19.35 -18.79
N LEU A 10 22.92 19.93 -19.99
CA LEU A 10 23.76 21.07 -20.42
C LEU A 10 23.45 22.35 -19.61
N GLN A 11 22.19 22.56 -19.22
CA GLN A 11 21.82 23.63 -18.28
C GLN A 11 22.51 23.44 -16.92
N ARG A 12 22.55 22.21 -16.38
CA ARG A 12 23.26 21.90 -15.13
C ARG A 12 24.78 22.09 -15.23
N GLN A 13 25.34 21.93 -16.44
CA GLN A 13 26.75 22.22 -16.73
C GLN A 13 27.04 23.72 -16.89
N GLY A 14 26.03 24.59 -16.83
CA GLY A 14 26.18 26.06 -16.85
C GLY A 14 26.14 26.69 -18.24
N PHE A 15 25.79 25.94 -19.28
CA PHE A 15 25.70 26.47 -20.64
C PHE A 15 24.46 27.36 -20.84
N GLY A 16 24.64 28.43 -21.62
CA GLY A 16 23.57 29.36 -21.96
C GLY A 16 22.63 28.84 -23.05
N THR A 17 21.45 29.44 -23.17
CA THR A 17 20.39 29.03 -24.10
C THR A 17 20.84 28.92 -25.56
N CYS A 18 21.64 29.89 -26.04
CA CYS A 18 22.15 29.89 -27.41
C CYS A 18 23.17 28.77 -27.67
N GLU A 19 24.00 28.47 -26.68
CA GLU A 19 25.06 27.48 -26.79
C GLU A 19 24.49 26.06 -26.78
N ILE A 20 23.48 25.82 -25.93
CA ILE A 20 22.71 24.57 -25.91
C ILE A 20 21.97 24.36 -27.22
N ALA A 21 21.31 25.41 -27.75
CA ALA A 21 20.59 25.37 -29.03
C ALA A 21 21.52 25.03 -30.20
N ALA A 22 22.72 25.64 -30.25
CA ALA A 22 23.72 25.37 -31.28
C ALA A 22 24.27 23.93 -31.18
N ARG A 23 24.53 23.44 -29.96
CA ARG A 23 25.11 22.11 -29.72
C ARG A 23 24.12 20.98 -30.03
N LEU A 24 22.86 21.16 -29.69
CA LEU A 24 21.80 20.18 -29.94
C LEU A 24 21.10 20.37 -31.30
N ARG A 25 21.40 21.45 -32.03
CA ARG A 25 20.74 21.85 -33.28
C ARG A 25 19.21 21.95 -33.14
N ILE A 26 18.75 22.57 -32.05
CA ILE A 26 17.33 22.78 -31.74
C ILE A 26 17.05 24.29 -31.75
N ASP A 27 15.81 24.68 -32.07
CA ASP A 27 15.39 26.09 -32.00
C ASP A 27 15.56 26.67 -30.58
N ARG A 28 16.10 27.88 -30.51
CA ARG A 28 16.37 28.59 -29.25
C ARG A 28 15.13 28.75 -28.37
N ARG A 29 13.93 28.91 -28.94
CA ARG A 29 12.67 29.02 -28.17
C ARG A 29 12.32 27.71 -27.50
N THR A 30 12.58 26.59 -28.17
CA THR A 30 12.37 25.24 -27.62
C THR A 30 13.32 24.99 -26.46
N THR A 31 14.60 25.37 -26.61
CA THR A 31 15.58 25.30 -25.52
C THR A 31 15.17 26.18 -24.35
N ALA A 32 14.78 27.43 -24.59
CA ALA A 32 14.32 28.35 -23.54
C ALA A 32 13.09 27.81 -22.80
N LYS A 33 12.11 27.29 -23.54
CA LYS A 33 10.90 26.66 -22.98
C LYS A 33 11.26 25.54 -22.02
N TYR A 34 12.11 24.60 -22.45
CA TYR A 34 12.47 23.45 -21.61
C TYR A 34 13.46 23.79 -20.50
N MET A 35 14.28 24.83 -20.65
CA MET A 35 15.10 25.33 -19.53
C MET A 35 14.24 25.90 -18.40
N GLN A 36 13.13 26.57 -18.73
CA GLN A 36 12.17 27.13 -17.76
C GLN A 36 11.19 26.11 -17.20
N GLN A 37 10.88 25.05 -17.94
CA GLN A 37 9.99 24.00 -17.49
C GLN A 37 10.72 23.08 -16.49
N GLU A 38 10.23 22.98 -15.26
CA GLU A 38 10.80 22.10 -14.22
C GLU A 38 10.04 20.77 -14.09
N ASP A 39 8.74 20.79 -14.40
CA ASP A 39 7.89 19.61 -14.33
C ASP A 39 7.65 19.00 -15.72
N PHE A 40 8.09 17.75 -15.89
CA PHE A 40 7.89 16.92 -17.09
C PHE A 40 7.02 15.70 -16.79
N GLY A 41 6.42 15.64 -15.60
CA GLY A 41 5.45 14.61 -15.28
C GLY A 41 4.22 14.78 -16.16
N VAL A 42 3.83 13.70 -16.86
CA VAL A 42 2.43 13.57 -17.27
C VAL A 42 1.65 13.42 -15.98
N PRO A 43 0.63 14.26 -15.69
CA PRO A 43 -0.29 13.97 -14.60
C PRO A 43 -0.86 12.58 -14.90
N LYS A 44 -0.44 11.57 -14.15
CA LYS A 44 -1.12 10.29 -14.19
C LYS A 44 -2.50 10.59 -13.64
N GLU A 45 -3.46 10.77 -14.52
CA GLU A 45 -4.86 10.71 -14.15
C GLU A 45 -5.00 9.39 -13.40
N ALA A 46 -5.20 9.49 -12.09
CA ALA A 46 -5.38 8.32 -11.26
C ALA A 46 -6.65 7.66 -11.79
N GLN A 47 -6.48 6.56 -12.53
CA GLN A 47 -7.63 5.77 -12.97
C GLN A 47 -8.46 5.49 -11.73
N ALA A 48 -9.74 5.87 -11.77
CA ALA A 48 -10.65 5.64 -10.67
C ALA A 48 -10.54 4.16 -10.28
N PRO A 49 -10.35 3.85 -8.99
CA PRO A 49 -10.19 2.46 -8.58
C PRO A 49 -11.43 1.68 -8.99
N TRP A 50 -11.22 0.60 -9.74
CA TRP A 50 -12.30 -0.31 -10.10
C TRP A 50 -12.91 -0.86 -8.81
N LEU A 51 -14.21 -0.66 -8.63
CA LEU A 51 -14.95 -1.22 -7.50
C LEU A 51 -14.80 -2.73 -7.53
N SER A 52 -14.16 -3.27 -6.49
CA SER A 52 -14.04 -4.71 -6.30
C SER A 52 -15.39 -5.28 -5.88
N LYS A 53 -15.70 -6.52 -6.30
CA LYS A 53 -16.86 -7.26 -5.81
C LYS A 53 -16.91 -7.36 -4.28
N LEU A 54 -15.75 -7.29 -3.63
CA LEU A 54 -15.63 -7.34 -2.17
C LEU A 54 -15.94 -6.00 -1.49
N ASP A 55 -15.93 -4.88 -2.21
CA ASP A 55 -16.05 -3.54 -1.61
C ASP A 55 -17.29 -3.36 -0.71
N PRO A 56 -18.48 -3.85 -1.07
CA PRO A 56 -19.65 -3.80 -0.18
C PRO A 56 -19.47 -4.58 1.13
N TRP A 57 -18.66 -5.64 1.11
CA TRP A 57 -18.44 -6.55 2.23
C TRP A 57 -17.27 -6.13 3.12
N LYS A 58 -16.40 -5.23 2.64
CA LYS A 58 -15.23 -4.75 3.40
C LYS A 58 -15.60 -4.19 4.79
N PRO A 59 -16.65 -3.36 4.96
CA PRO A 59 -17.02 -2.84 6.27
C PRO A 59 -17.42 -3.94 7.26
N ILE A 60 -18.12 -4.97 6.79
CA ILE A 60 -18.54 -6.12 7.63
C ILE A 60 -17.32 -6.94 8.06
N ILE A 61 -16.40 -7.21 7.13
CA ILE A 61 -15.15 -7.91 7.44
C ILE A 61 -14.32 -7.12 8.46
N ASP A 62 -14.23 -5.80 8.30
CA ASP A 62 -13.51 -4.93 9.22
C ASP A 62 -14.12 -4.90 10.62
N LEU A 63 -15.45 -4.95 10.72
CA LEU A 63 -16.15 -5.07 12.01
C LEU A 63 -15.77 -6.36 12.73
N TRP A 64 -15.86 -7.52 12.05
CA TRP A 64 -15.50 -8.80 12.65
C TRP A 64 -14.02 -8.88 13.02
N LEU A 65 -13.14 -8.33 12.18
CA LEU A 65 -11.71 -8.26 12.49
C LEU A 65 -11.42 -7.34 13.68
N ALA A 66 -12.24 -6.31 13.92
CA ALA A 66 -12.14 -5.46 15.10
C ALA A 66 -12.64 -6.18 16.37
N GLU A 67 -13.75 -6.92 16.28
CA GLU A 67 -14.28 -7.74 17.36
C GLU A 67 -13.31 -8.87 17.76
N ASP A 68 -12.66 -9.50 16.78
CA ASP A 68 -11.63 -10.52 16.98
C ASP A 68 -10.49 -10.06 17.90
N LEU A 69 -10.19 -8.76 17.93
CA LEU A 69 -9.12 -8.23 18.79
C LEU A 69 -9.45 -8.37 20.27
N ARG A 70 -10.74 -8.28 20.61
CA ARG A 70 -11.23 -8.46 21.98
C ARG A 70 -11.28 -9.93 22.38
N MET A 71 -11.19 -10.83 21.40
CA MET A 71 -11.20 -12.28 21.62
C MET A 71 -9.78 -12.85 21.75
N ARG A 72 -9.69 -13.97 22.45
CA ARG A 72 -8.45 -14.76 22.59
C ARG A 72 -7.97 -15.20 21.21
N PHE A 73 -6.65 -15.33 21.03
CA PHE A 73 -6.02 -15.63 19.73
C PHE A 73 -6.66 -16.81 18.98
N LYS A 74 -6.99 -17.91 19.69
CA LYS A 74 -7.59 -19.12 19.09
C LYS A 74 -9.06 -18.93 18.66
N GLN A 75 -9.76 -17.94 19.22
CA GLN A 75 -11.16 -17.64 18.91
C GLN A 75 -11.33 -16.60 17.80
N ARG A 76 -10.22 -16.02 17.30
CA ARG A 76 -10.26 -15.04 16.22
C ARG A 76 -10.63 -15.70 14.91
N HIS A 77 -11.44 -15.03 14.10
CA HIS A 77 -11.84 -15.53 12.81
C HIS A 77 -10.64 -15.67 11.86
N THR A 78 -10.61 -16.80 11.17
CA THR A 78 -9.74 -17.01 10.01
C THR A 78 -10.42 -16.49 8.75
N ALA A 79 -9.66 -16.23 7.69
CA ALA A 79 -10.25 -15.82 6.41
C ALA A 79 -11.26 -16.85 5.88
N THR A 80 -11.04 -18.14 6.16
CA THR A 80 -11.96 -19.23 5.83
C THR A 80 -13.27 -19.09 6.60
N ARG A 81 -13.21 -18.81 7.90
CA ARG A 81 -14.41 -18.63 8.74
C ARG A 81 -15.19 -17.38 8.37
N ILE A 82 -14.50 -16.29 8.04
CA ILE A 82 -15.10 -15.06 7.50
C ILE A 82 -15.82 -15.35 6.18
N HIS A 83 -15.18 -16.09 5.26
CA HIS A 83 -15.77 -16.43 3.97
C HIS A 83 -17.01 -17.33 4.11
N ALA A 84 -16.95 -18.36 4.95
CA ALA A 84 -18.08 -19.23 5.23
C ALA A 84 -19.25 -18.44 5.84
N ARG A 85 -18.96 -17.60 6.84
CA ARG A 85 -19.95 -16.75 7.50
C ARG A 85 -20.61 -15.76 6.54
N LEU A 86 -19.85 -15.10 5.66
CA LEU A 86 -20.43 -14.22 4.63
C LEU A 86 -21.36 -14.97 3.67
N ARG A 87 -21.02 -16.21 3.33
CA ARG A 87 -21.84 -17.05 2.48
C ARG A 87 -23.12 -17.52 3.17
N GLU A 88 -23.07 -17.73 4.49
CA GLU A 88 -24.22 -18.13 5.31
C GLU A 88 -25.16 -16.95 5.62
N GLU A 89 -24.62 -15.78 5.99
CA GLU A 89 -25.41 -14.60 6.34
C GLU A 89 -25.97 -13.88 5.10
N HIS A 90 -25.29 -13.97 3.94
CA HIS A 90 -25.67 -13.25 2.73
C HIS A 90 -25.68 -14.13 1.46
N PRO A 91 -26.40 -15.27 1.45
CA PRO A 91 -26.33 -16.24 0.35
C PRO A 91 -26.73 -15.67 -1.02
N ASP A 92 -27.66 -14.71 -1.06
CA ASP A 92 -28.20 -14.17 -2.31
C ASP A 92 -27.34 -13.03 -2.90
N GLU A 93 -26.60 -12.30 -2.07
CA GLU A 93 -25.83 -11.12 -2.47
C GLU A 93 -24.31 -11.41 -2.53
N TYR A 94 -23.83 -12.39 -1.78
CA TYR A 94 -22.41 -12.68 -1.65
C TYR A 94 -21.90 -13.57 -2.79
N ASN A 95 -21.30 -12.94 -3.81
CA ASN A 95 -20.68 -13.61 -4.97
C ASN A 95 -19.14 -13.42 -5.02
N CYS A 96 -18.49 -13.33 -3.86
CA CYS A 96 -17.03 -13.19 -3.79
C CYS A 96 -16.33 -14.53 -3.57
N SER A 97 -15.21 -14.72 -4.25
CA SER A 97 -14.37 -15.91 -4.08
C SER A 97 -13.50 -15.82 -2.82
N TYR A 98 -13.19 -16.97 -2.23
CA TYR A 98 -12.31 -17.08 -1.06
C TYR A 98 -10.96 -16.34 -1.22
N PRO A 99 -10.22 -16.44 -2.35
CA PRO A 99 -8.95 -15.73 -2.52
C PRO A 99 -9.06 -14.21 -2.38
N LEU A 100 -10.20 -13.63 -2.76
CA LEU A 100 -10.45 -12.20 -2.66
C LEU A 100 -10.56 -11.76 -1.20
N VAL A 101 -11.33 -12.50 -0.40
CA VAL A 101 -11.44 -12.32 1.06
C VAL A 101 -10.09 -12.53 1.73
N GLN A 102 -9.38 -13.61 1.40
CA GLN A 102 -8.09 -13.95 1.99
C GLN A 102 -7.05 -12.84 1.74
N ARG A 103 -6.96 -12.32 0.51
CA ARG A 103 -6.06 -11.20 0.17
C ARG A 103 -6.38 -9.96 0.98
N TYR A 104 -7.66 -9.60 1.08
CA TYR A 104 -8.10 -8.43 1.84
C TYR A 104 -7.79 -8.57 3.34
N VAL A 105 -8.14 -9.70 3.96
CA VAL A 105 -7.85 -9.97 5.37
C VAL A 105 -6.35 -9.94 5.65
N LYS A 106 -5.52 -10.50 4.75
CA LYS A 106 -4.05 -10.45 4.89
C LYS A 106 -3.54 -9.01 4.84
N GLN A 107 -4.02 -8.20 3.90
CA GLN A 107 -3.64 -6.78 3.77
C GLN A 107 -4.02 -5.99 5.04
N ARG A 108 -5.22 -6.22 5.59
CA ARG A 108 -5.66 -5.54 6.82
C ARG A 108 -4.81 -5.93 8.02
N LYS A 109 -4.46 -7.21 8.16
CA LYS A 109 -3.57 -7.69 9.22
C LYS A 109 -2.14 -7.14 9.09
N SER A 110 -1.59 -7.03 7.87
CA SER A 110 -0.24 -6.49 7.66
C SER A 110 -0.18 -4.99 7.94
N ALA A 111 -1.13 -4.21 7.42
CA ALA A 111 -1.19 -2.77 7.65
C ALA A 111 -1.29 -2.45 9.16
N LYS A 112 -1.95 -3.32 9.92
CA LYS A 112 -2.02 -3.17 11.37
C LYS A 112 -0.72 -3.52 12.07
N LYS A 113 -0.02 -4.58 11.65
CA LYS A 113 1.29 -4.95 12.19
C LYS A 113 2.33 -3.84 11.99
N GLU A 114 2.28 -3.16 10.85
CA GLU A 114 3.15 -2.00 10.57
C GLU A 114 2.88 -0.81 11.51
N ALA A 115 1.68 -0.70 12.08
CA ALA A 115 1.32 0.33 13.05
C ALA A 115 1.72 -0.04 14.50
N GLU A 116 2.00 -1.32 14.79
CA GLU A 116 2.43 -1.77 16.10
C GLU A 116 3.96 -1.68 16.21
N GLY A 117 4.45 -0.61 16.86
CA GLY A 117 5.84 -0.51 17.26
C GLY A 117 6.14 -1.45 18.43
N TYR A 118 7.17 -2.28 18.30
CA TYR A 118 7.66 -3.11 19.41
C TYR A 118 8.91 -2.45 20.00
N LEU A 119 8.95 -2.35 21.34
CA LEU A 119 10.17 -2.01 22.06
C LEU A 119 11.00 -3.28 22.26
N GLU A 120 12.30 -3.18 22.02
CA GLU A 120 13.23 -4.28 22.28
C GLU A 120 13.35 -4.49 23.79
N LEU A 121 13.00 -5.70 24.25
CA LEU A 121 13.25 -6.12 25.62
C LEU A 121 14.70 -6.57 25.76
N VAL A 122 15.51 -5.78 26.44
CA VAL A 122 16.90 -6.12 26.78
C VAL A 122 16.92 -6.87 28.11
N TRP A 123 17.40 -8.11 28.09
CA TRP A 123 17.55 -8.94 29.29
C TRP A 123 19.02 -9.04 29.70
N SER A 124 19.29 -9.00 31.00
CA SER A 124 20.62 -9.30 31.52
C SER A 124 20.89 -10.81 31.46
N LYS A 125 22.16 -11.20 31.33
CA LYS A 125 22.53 -12.63 31.33
C LYS A 125 22.13 -13.28 32.66
N GLY A 126 21.35 -14.37 32.58
CA GLY A 126 20.91 -15.13 33.75
C GLY A 126 19.46 -14.88 34.19
N GLU A 127 18.75 -13.97 33.52
CA GLU A 127 17.33 -13.69 33.77
C GLU A 127 16.44 -14.41 32.76
N ALA A 128 15.32 -14.96 33.23
CA ALA A 128 14.27 -15.52 32.40
C ALA A 128 12.91 -15.17 32.99
N GLN A 129 11.96 -14.78 32.14
CA GLN A 129 10.56 -14.60 32.51
C GLN A 129 9.74 -15.80 32.02
N ALA A 130 8.93 -16.34 32.91
CA ALA A 130 7.93 -17.35 32.60
C ALA A 130 6.55 -16.81 32.97
N ASP A 131 5.66 -16.74 31.99
CA ASP A 131 4.27 -16.36 32.20
C ASP A 131 3.40 -17.63 32.26
N PHE A 132 2.44 -17.64 33.18
CA PHE A 132 1.42 -18.69 33.29
C PHE A 132 0.11 -18.19 32.67
N GLY A 133 -0.56 -19.06 31.91
CA GLY A 133 -1.83 -18.72 31.26
C GLY A 133 -2.81 -19.89 31.26
N GLU A 134 -4.10 -19.58 31.40
CA GLU A 134 -5.19 -20.56 31.35
C GLU A 134 -5.79 -20.64 29.95
N ALA A 135 -6.15 -21.86 29.51
CA ALA A 135 -6.81 -22.09 28.23
C ALA A 135 -8.16 -22.80 28.43
N GLU A 136 -9.22 -22.20 27.88
CA GLU A 136 -10.53 -22.85 27.73
C GLU A 136 -10.50 -23.72 26.47
N LEU A 137 -10.84 -25.00 26.61
CA LEU A 137 -11.01 -25.95 25.52
C LEU A 137 -12.50 -26.04 25.18
N ILE A 138 -12.85 -25.72 23.94
CA ILE A 138 -14.18 -25.93 23.37
C ILE A 138 -14.12 -27.16 22.47
#